data_AF-A0A523TN52-F1
#
_entry.id   AF-A0A523TN52-F1
#
_cell.length_a   1.000
_cell.length_b   1.000
_cell.length_c   1.000
_cell.angle_alpha   90.00
_cell.angle_beta   90.00
_cell.angle_gamma   90.00
#
_symmetry.space_group_name_H-M   'P 1'
#
loop_
_entity.id
_entity.type
_entity.pdbx_description
1 polymer ?
#
loop_
_entity_poly.entity_id
_entity_poly.type
_entity_poly.pdbx_seq_one_letter_code
_entity_poly.pdbx_strand_id
1 'polypeptide(L)'
;MSKADASFPKSRRILKRPDFQRIMKTGLLRRGDRLVCYIVEKPGEDTRIGFLVSRKFGNAVARNRIKRLLREAFRNLKGEIPEGMEIIALPTKKPEYTLDGFTQDMRKLLCPPPGGVKMSAQGAPCPYSSGQARGPAPT
;
A
#
# COMPACT_ATOMS: atom_id res chain seq x y z
N MET A 1 -4.66 6.26 -30.14
CA MET A 1 -4.12 5.35 -29.12
C MET A 1 -3.34 6.19 -28.11
N SER A 2 -4.02 6.67 -27.08
CA SER A 2 -3.58 7.78 -26.25
C SER A 2 -2.49 7.32 -25.27
N LYS A 3 -1.31 7.95 -25.36
CA LYS A 3 -0.18 7.82 -24.41
C LYS A 3 -0.74 7.91 -22.99
N ALA A 4 -0.83 6.77 -22.31
CA ALA A 4 -1.24 6.75 -20.92
C ALA A 4 -0.20 7.52 -20.11
N ASP A 5 -0.59 8.66 -19.56
CA ASP A 5 0.23 9.49 -18.69
C ASP A 5 1.02 8.63 -17.69
N ALA A 6 2.33 8.54 -17.93
CA ALA A 6 3.32 7.97 -17.01
C ALA A 6 3.46 8.81 -15.73
N SER A 7 2.79 9.97 -15.69
CA SER A 7 2.62 10.77 -14.50
C SER A 7 1.73 10.03 -13.51
N PHE A 8 2.21 9.91 -12.27
CA PHE A 8 1.47 9.32 -11.17
C PHE A 8 0.85 10.47 -10.38
N PRO A 9 -0.36 10.97 -10.73
CA PRO A 9 -0.90 12.21 -10.21
C PRO A 9 -1.15 12.11 -8.71
N LYS A 10 -1.18 13.26 -8.02
CA LYS A 10 -1.44 13.32 -6.58
C LYS A 10 -2.81 12.71 -6.22
N SER A 11 -3.79 12.77 -7.12
CA SER A 11 -5.13 12.18 -6.95
C SER A 11 -5.10 10.66 -6.77
N ARG A 12 -4.10 9.96 -7.33
CA ARG A 12 -3.91 8.51 -7.21
C ARG A 12 -3.00 8.11 -6.05
N ARG A 13 -2.68 9.06 -5.16
CA ARG A 13 -1.82 8.85 -3.99
C ARG A 13 -2.61 9.08 -2.72
N ILE A 14 -2.50 8.15 -1.78
CA ILE A 14 -2.97 8.38 -0.41
C ILE A 14 -1.89 9.21 0.30
N LEU A 15 -2.24 10.44 0.69
CA LEU A 15 -1.31 11.39 1.30
C LEU A 15 -1.68 11.69 2.76
N LYS A 16 -2.97 11.69 3.10
CA LYS A 16 -3.44 12.11 4.42
C LYS A 16 -3.36 10.94 5.41
N ARG A 17 -2.80 11.20 6.59
CA ARG A 17 -2.79 10.26 7.73
C ARG A 17 -4.16 9.66 8.08
N PRO A 18 -5.28 10.42 8.15
CA PRO A 18 -6.58 9.83 8.45
C PRO A 18 -7.00 8.76 7.42
N ASP A 19 -6.69 8.97 6.13
CA ASP A 19 -6.99 7.98 5.09
C ASP A 19 -6.20 6.69 5.33
N PHE A 20 -4.91 6.80 5.69
CA PHE A 20 -4.10 5.64 6.06
C PHE A 20 -4.71 4.86 7.23
N GLN A 21 -5.10 5.56 8.30
CA GLN A 21 -5.70 4.92 9.47
C GLN A 21 -7.05 4.28 9.14
N ARG A 22 -7.89 4.95 8.34
CA ARG A 22 -9.18 4.44 7.91
C ARG A 22 -9.03 3.11 7.18
N ILE A 23 -8.19 3.09 6.13
CA ILE A 23 -7.97 1.91 5.30
C ILE A 23 -7.31 0.78 6.10
N MET A 24 -6.40 1.08 7.03
CA MET A 24 -5.83 0.04 7.90
C MET A 24 -6.83 -0.55 8.89
N LYS A 25 -7.89 0.20 9.27
CA LYS A 25 -8.94 -0.27 10.17
C LYS A 25 -10.06 -1.03 9.44
N THR A 26 -10.48 -0.54 8.28
CA THR A 26 -11.64 -1.06 7.53
C THR A 26 -11.25 -1.97 6.37
N GLY A 27 -10.00 -1.92 5.93
CA GLY A 27 -9.52 -2.61 4.75
C GLY A 27 -9.23 -4.08 4.98
N LEU A 28 -9.42 -4.84 3.91
CA LEU A 28 -9.11 -6.25 3.85
C LEU A 28 -7.60 -6.46 3.78
N LEU A 29 -7.07 -7.26 4.70
CA LEU A 29 -5.65 -7.58 4.78
C LEU A 29 -5.30 -8.73 3.83
N ARG A 30 -4.44 -8.47 2.85
CA ARG A 30 -3.83 -9.48 1.99
C ARG A 30 -2.34 -9.58 2.28
N ARG A 31 -1.86 -10.78 2.59
CA ARG A 31 -0.45 -11.06 2.85
C ARG A 31 0.14 -11.83 1.69
N GLY A 32 1.15 -11.26 1.04
CA GLY A 32 2.08 -11.93 0.14
C GLY A 32 3.36 -12.31 0.88
N ASP A 33 4.37 -12.73 0.12
CA ASP A 33 5.63 -13.19 0.70
C ASP A 33 6.51 -12.01 1.15
N ARG A 34 6.60 -10.97 0.32
CA ARG A 34 7.42 -9.76 0.54
C ARG A 34 6.57 -8.53 0.84
N LEU A 35 5.26 -8.61 0.67
CA LEU A 35 4.36 -7.47 0.76
C LEU A 35 3.04 -7.82 1.45
N VAL A 36 2.54 -6.87 2.23
CA VAL A 36 1.21 -6.91 2.84
C VAL A 36 0.41 -5.72 2.32
N CYS A 37 -0.76 -5.98 1.76
CA CYS A 37 -1.70 -4.96 1.28
C CYS A 37 -2.89 -4.84 2.24
N TYR A 38 -3.31 -3.61 2.51
CA TYR A 38 -4.67 -3.31 2.97
C TYR A 38 -5.45 -2.75 1.78
N ILE A 39 -6.63 -3.30 1.52
CA ILE A 39 -7.44 -2.94 0.36
C ILE A 39 -8.84 -2.55 0.83
N VAL A 40 -9.31 -1.39 0.40
CA VAL A 40 -10.70 -0.94 0.58
C VAL A 40 -11.30 -0.68 -0.79
N GLU A 41 -12.49 -1.21 -1.02
CA GLU A 41 -13.27 -0.87 -2.20
C GLU A 41 -13.92 0.49 -2.02
N LYS A 42 -13.82 1.30 -3.07
CA LYS A 42 -14.31 2.66 -3.21
C LYS A 42 -14.86 2.84 -4.63
N PRO A 43 -15.97 2.15 -4.96
CA PRO A 43 -16.56 2.23 -6.29
C PRO A 43 -16.87 3.68 -6.65
N GLY A 44 -16.57 4.09 -7.89
CA GLY A 44 -16.77 5.45 -8.38
C GLY A 44 -15.64 6.44 -8.11
N GLU A 45 -14.55 6.03 -7.44
CA GLU A 45 -13.33 6.85 -7.31
C GLU A 45 -12.15 6.24 -8.09
N ASP A 46 -11.16 7.08 -8.45
CA ASP A 46 -9.87 6.61 -8.96
C ASP A 46 -9.19 5.68 -7.95
N THR A 47 -8.50 4.64 -8.44
CA THR A 47 -7.66 3.80 -7.58
C THR A 47 -6.50 4.60 -7.01
N ARG A 48 -6.38 4.59 -5.68
CA ARG A 48 -5.34 5.29 -4.92
C ARG A 48 -4.44 4.30 -4.21
N ILE A 49 -3.13 4.54 -4.25
CA ILE A 49 -2.16 3.73 -3.52
C ILE A 49 -1.33 4.57 -2.54
N GLY A 50 -1.08 3.99 -1.37
CA GLY A 50 -0.21 4.49 -0.33
C GLY A 50 0.91 3.49 -0.02
N PHE A 51 2.12 3.98 0.22
CA PHE A 51 3.26 3.13 0.58
C PHE A 51 3.69 3.40 2.02
N LEU A 52 3.53 2.42 2.90
CA LEU A 52 3.94 2.53 4.30
C LEU A 52 5.20 1.69 4.54
N VAL A 53 6.36 2.34 4.40
CA VAL A 53 7.66 1.73 4.67
C VAL A 53 8.14 2.13 6.07
N SER A 54 8.21 1.16 6.97
CA SER A 54 8.61 1.38 8.36
C SER A 54 10.10 1.78 8.50
N ARG A 55 10.49 2.33 9.65
CA ARG A 55 11.91 2.61 9.98
C ARG A 55 12.75 1.33 10.09
N LYS A 56 12.12 0.16 10.28
CA LYS A 56 12.78 -1.15 10.41
C LYS A 56 13.55 -1.64 9.17
N PHE A 57 13.38 -0.97 8.03
CA PHE A 57 14.04 -1.31 6.75
C PHE A 57 15.42 -0.66 6.58
N GLY A 58 15.96 -0.04 7.64
CA GLY A 58 17.29 0.56 7.65
C GLY A 58 17.31 2.03 7.23
N ASN A 59 18.42 2.43 6.62
CA ASN A 59 18.75 3.84 6.33
C ASN A 59 17.79 4.48 5.30
N ALA A 60 17.83 5.81 5.21
CA ALA A 60 16.98 6.57 4.29
C ALA A 60 17.10 6.09 2.83
N VAL A 61 18.30 5.73 2.38
CA VAL A 61 18.58 5.19 1.04
C VAL A 61 17.84 3.87 0.80
N ALA A 62 17.94 2.91 1.72
CA ALA A 62 17.26 1.61 1.60
C ALA A 62 15.74 1.78 1.54
N ARG A 63 15.17 2.62 2.41
CA ARG A 63 13.73 2.94 2.41
C ARG A 63 13.29 3.62 1.10
N ASN A 64 14.09 4.55 0.58
CA ASN A 64 13.80 5.23 -0.68
C ASN A 64 13.88 4.28 -1.88
N ARG A 65 14.83 3.34 -1.87
CA ARG A 65 14.94 2.28 -2.87
C ARG A 65 13.68 1.40 -2.87
N ILE A 66 13.24 0.93 -1.70
CA ILE A 66 12.00 0.14 -1.59
C ILE A 66 10.79 0.93 -2.11
N LYS A 67 10.62 2.20 -1.70
CA LYS A 67 9.54 3.06 -2.23
C LYS A 67 9.63 3.28 -3.74
N ARG A 68 10.83 3.25 -4.33
CA ARG A 68 11.01 3.37 -5.78
C ARG A 68 10.57 2.09 -6.48
N LEU A 69 11.03 0.93 -6.00
CA LEU A 69 10.61 -0.38 -6.52
C LEU A 69 9.09 -0.58 -6.43
N LEU A 70 8.47 -0.24 -5.30
CA LEU A 70 7.03 -0.34 -5.12
C LEU A 70 6.24 0.56 -6.09
N ARG A 71 6.75 1.76 -6.37
CA ARG A 71 6.14 2.67 -7.35
C ARG A 71 6.28 2.15 -8.78
N GLU A 72 7.42 1.57 -9.12
CA GLU A 72 7.67 0.96 -10.43
C GLU A 72 6.79 -0.28 -10.64
N ALA A 73 6.71 -1.17 -9.65
CA ALA A 73 5.81 -2.33 -9.68
C ALA A 73 4.34 -1.92 -9.88
N PHE A 74 3.87 -0.91 -9.13
CA PHE A 74 2.51 -0.39 -9.29
C PHE A 74 2.28 0.26 -10.67
N ARG A 75 3.28 0.96 -11.22
CA ARG A 75 3.17 1.54 -12.58
C ARG A 75 2.99 0.47 -13.65
N ASN A 76 3.70 -0.65 -13.53
CA ASN A 76 3.58 -1.77 -14.46
C ASN A 76 2.20 -2.42 -14.39
N LEU A 77 1.62 -2.50 -13.19
CA LEU A 77 0.32 -3.12 -12.97
C LEU A 77 -0.87 -2.16 -13.12
N LYS A 78 -0.65 -0.87 -13.40
CA LYS A 78 -1.69 0.16 -13.48
C LYS A 78 -2.82 -0.20 -14.47
N GLY A 79 -2.52 -0.97 -15.52
CA GLY A 79 -3.52 -1.42 -16.50
C GLY A 79 -4.27 -2.70 -16.12
N GLU A 80 -3.76 -3.47 -15.15
CA GLU A 80 -4.39 -4.71 -14.66
C GLU A 80 -5.24 -4.47 -13.40
N ILE A 81 -5.01 -3.37 -12.68
CA ILE A 81 -5.70 -3.08 -11.41
C ILE A 81 -7.06 -2.43 -11.70
N PRO A 82 -8.16 -2.98 -11.18
CA PRO A 82 -9.47 -2.37 -11.30
C PRO A 82 -9.54 -0.98 -10.64
N GLU A 83 -10.38 -0.11 -11.20
CA GLU A 83 -10.65 1.21 -10.64
C GLU A 83 -11.52 1.10 -9.37
N GLY A 84 -11.54 2.15 -8.55
CA GLY A 84 -12.34 2.17 -7.33
C GLY A 84 -11.72 1.42 -6.15
N MET A 85 -10.40 1.46 -5.98
CA MET A 85 -9.74 0.85 -4.81
C MET A 85 -8.79 1.80 -4.08
N GLU A 86 -8.79 1.73 -2.75
CA GLU A 86 -7.77 2.36 -1.90
C GLU A 86 -6.84 1.28 -1.35
N ILE A 87 -5.56 1.33 -1.71
CA ILE A 87 -4.58 0.28 -1.42
C ILE A 87 -3.45 0.85 -0.57
N ILE A 88 -3.09 0.19 0.53
CA ILE A 88 -1.88 0.49 1.30
C ILE A 88 -0.94 -0.70 1.23
N ALA A 89 0.25 -0.49 0.66
CA ALA A 89 1.30 -1.49 0.57
C ALA A 89 2.34 -1.31 1.69
N LEU A 90 2.55 -2.39 2.46
CA LEU A 90 3.54 -2.51 3.52
C LEU A 90 4.52 -3.63 3.12
N PRO A 91 5.80 -3.32 2.89
CA PRO A 91 6.79 -4.38 2.74
C PRO A 91 6.93 -5.17 4.05
N THR A 92 7.25 -6.46 3.95
CA THR A 92 7.68 -7.33 5.07
C THR A 92 9.21 -7.35 5.13
N LYS A 93 9.80 -7.59 6.31
CA LYS A 93 11.28 -7.59 6.44
C LYS A 93 11.83 -8.86 5.78
N LYS A 94 12.48 -8.69 4.63
CA LYS A 94 13.21 -9.72 3.87
C LYS A 94 14.67 -9.27 3.64
N PRO A 95 15.59 -10.22 3.41
CA PRO A 95 17.00 -9.92 3.17
C PRO A 95 17.20 -9.17 1.84
N GLU A 96 16.37 -9.45 0.85
CA GLU A 96 16.46 -8.83 -0.47
C GLU A 96 15.08 -8.40 -1.01
N TYR A 97 15.06 -7.27 -1.72
CA TYR A 97 13.89 -6.75 -2.39
C TYR A 97 14.19 -6.55 -3.88
N THR A 98 13.45 -7.27 -4.72
CA THR A 98 13.54 -7.17 -6.18
C THR A 98 12.25 -6.58 -6.75
N LEU A 99 12.37 -5.91 -7.90
CA LEU A 99 11.20 -5.38 -8.61
C LEU A 99 10.25 -6.51 -9.00
N ASP A 100 10.80 -7.60 -9.51
CA ASP A 100 10.03 -8.76 -9.96
C ASP A 100 9.27 -9.39 -8.79
N GLY A 101 9.93 -9.58 -7.65
CA GLY A 101 9.30 -10.11 -6.44
C GLY A 101 8.13 -9.26 -5.95
N PHE A 102 8.24 -7.93 -6.00
CA PHE A 102 7.13 -7.04 -5.67
C PHE A 102 6.02 -7.05 -6.72
N THR A 103 6.38 -7.14 -8.01
CA THR A 103 5.40 -7.17 -9.11
C THR A 103 4.57 -8.43 -9.04
N GLN A 104 5.19 -9.59 -8.81
CA GLN A 104 4.50 -10.87 -8.61
C GLN A 104 3.58 -10.84 -7.40
N ASP A 105 4.06 -10.34 -6.26
CA ASP A 105 3.25 -10.20 -5.05
C ASP A 105 2.06 -9.27 -5.29
N MET A 106 2.29 -8.08 -5.86
CA MET A 106 1.21 -7.14 -6.15
C MET A 106 0.19 -7.73 -7.12
N ARG A 107 0.65 -8.41 -8.18
CA ARG A 107 -0.25 -9.07 -9.13
C ARG A 107 -1.12 -10.11 -8.44
N LYS A 108 -0.52 -10.98 -7.62
CA LYS A 108 -1.25 -12.02 -6.88
C LYS A 108 -2.21 -11.47 -5.82
N LEU A 109 -1.86 -10.35 -5.18
CA LEU A 109 -2.66 -9.75 -4.11
C LEU A 109 -3.76 -8.81 -4.61
N LEU A 110 -3.58 -8.22 -5.79
CA LEU A 110 -4.50 -7.23 -6.39
C LEU A 110 -5.38 -7.81 -7.51
N CYS A 111 -4.99 -8.95 -8.10
CA CYS A 111 -5.76 -9.68 -9.09
C CYS A 111 -5.93 -11.11 -8.55
N PRO A 112 -7.11 -11.57 -8.09
CA PRO A 112 -8.48 -11.29 -8.57
C PRO A 112 -9.26 -10.24 -7.77
N PRO A 113 -10.27 -9.58 -8.38
CA PRO A 113 -11.15 -8.65 -7.66
C PRO A 113 -11.82 -9.37 -6.49
N PRO A 114 -12.00 -8.72 -5.32
CA PRO A 114 -12.72 -9.33 -4.22
C PRO A 114 -14.17 -9.57 -4.65
N GLY A 115 -14.49 -10.81 -5.02
CA GLY A 115 -15.85 -11.30 -5.01
C GLY A 115 -16.33 -11.38 -3.56
N GLY A 116 -17.01 -10.33 -3.10
CA GLY A 116 -18.00 -10.39 -2.01
C GLY A 116 -17.55 -11.01 -0.68
N VAL A 117 -16.35 -10.75 -0.19
CA VAL A 117 -15.97 -11.20 1.17
C VAL A 117 -16.33 -10.10 2.18
N LYS A 118 -17.45 -10.36 2.86
CA LYS A 118 -17.98 -9.60 3.99
C LYS A 118 -16.86 -9.21 4.98
N MET A 119 -16.97 -7.99 5.49
CA MET A 119 -16.29 -7.49 6.69
C MET A 119 -16.21 -8.58 7.77
N SER A 120 -15.02 -9.14 7.99
CA SER A 120 -14.68 -9.76 9.26
C SER A 120 -13.75 -8.80 10.01
N ALA A 121 -14.33 -8.18 11.02
CA ALA A 121 -13.63 -7.44 12.05
C ALA A 121 -12.67 -8.40 12.78
N GLN A 122 -11.43 -8.48 12.32
CA GLN A 122 -10.30 -9.00 13.09
C GLN A 122 -9.10 -8.18 12.69
N GLY A 123 -9.05 -6.98 13.28
CA GLY A 123 -7.89 -6.12 13.25
C GLY A 123 -6.69 -6.90 13.78
N ALA A 124 -5.80 -7.30 12.86
CA ALA A 124 -4.45 -7.60 13.27
C ALA A 124 -3.91 -6.33 13.94
N PRO A 125 -3.46 -6.38 15.21
CA PRO A 125 -2.86 -5.23 15.84
C PRO A 125 -1.74 -4.76 14.91
N CYS A 126 -1.82 -3.49 14.52
CA CYS A 126 -0.75 -2.86 13.76
C CYS A 126 0.55 -3.09 14.54
N PRO A 127 1.56 -3.81 14.04
CA PRO A 127 2.87 -3.82 14.68
C PRO A 127 3.55 -2.44 14.58
N TYR A 128 2.89 -1.47 13.93
CA TYR A 128 3.31 -0.09 13.80
C TYR A 128 2.87 0.81 14.97
N SER A 129 2.43 0.24 16.09
CA SER A 129 2.22 0.95 17.36
C SER A 129 3.53 1.30 18.10
N SER A 130 4.70 0.97 17.56
CA SER A 130 6.00 1.40 18.10
C SER A 130 6.56 2.60 17.33
N GLY A 131 6.10 3.80 17.67
CA GLY A 131 6.66 5.02 17.06
C GLY A 131 6.01 6.32 17.50
N GLN A 132 6.13 6.65 18.80
CA GLN A 132 6.03 7.99 19.40
C GLN A 132 5.08 8.99 18.71
N ALA A 133 3.86 9.08 19.22
CA ALA A 133 3.22 10.38 19.33
C ALA A 133 4.00 11.18 20.40
N ARG A 134 4.96 12.01 19.97
CA ARG A 134 5.31 13.19 20.78
C ARG A 134 4.22 14.21 20.49
N GLY A 135 3.20 14.26 21.35
CA GLY A 135 2.41 15.48 21.50
C GLY A 135 3.31 16.60 22.05
N PRO A 136 3.01 17.88 21.80
CA PRO A 136 3.69 18.96 22.49
C PRO A 136 3.44 18.84 24.00
N ALA A 137 4.47 19.10 24.81
CA ALA A 137 4.39 19.10 26.27
C ALA A 137 3.37 20.14 26.76
N PRO A 138 2.50 19.82 27.72
CA PRO A 138 1.82 20.86 28.49
C PRO A 138 2.85 21.52 29.43
N THR A 139 2.89 22.84 29.42
CA THR A 139 3.57 23.71 30.39
C THR A 139 3.15 23.44 31.82
#